data_AF-A0A0U5GVS3-F1
#
_entry.id   AF-A0A0U5GVS3-F1
#
_cell.length_a   1.000
_cell.length_b   1.000
_cell.length_c   1.000
_cell.angle_alpha   90.00
_cell.angle_beta   90.00
_cell.angle_gamma   90.00
#
_symmetry.space_group_name_H-M   'P 1'
#
loop_
_entity.id
_entity.type
_entity.pdbx_description
1 polymer ?
#
loop_
_entity_poly.entity_id
_entity_poly.type
_entity_poly.pdbx_seq_one_letter_code
_entity_poly.pdbx_strand_id
1 'polypeptide(L)'
;MGLPFIFHQIVSRYLVGFNPSKICCFLNVLTNLGYGMMSSMVGGQLLSKLTGGAVSVVVGIIIVALLSLVLATFGMHIFQFAWFPQLMVFAILLGSAGPEFDFGTVSIGSAEEVNGKRLAFFSLCLSSALSWVPGAADYHVYYSPNTGTWRIWSATTMGVGLAMTITFILGAGLGTGVAHNSGWATIYDGTPGGLLMAGYGRLGGFGRFCAFINVLTIVSNNAPGSYSMAMNFQMLGDFWCKVPRPVFTSISTLIYTACAIGGRDSLYEVFKNLVPLIGYWIIIWFTMLVESDVLFNRGKQYDWTAWNCPERLPVGFAATAAFFIGWAGAIVGMVRTCAVHFLAADF
;
A
#
# COMPACT_ATOMS: atom_id res chain seq x y z
N MET A 1 -1.54 -29.98 5.06
CA MET A 1 -2.71 -29.15 5.43
C MET A 1 -2.31 -27.70 5.75
N GLY A 2 -1.53 -27.05 4.88
CA GLY A 2 -1.00 -25.68 5.10
C GLY A 2 -0.84 -24.87 3.81
N LEU A 3 -1.51 -25.30 2.74
CA LEU A 3 -1.42 -24.75 1.38
C LEU A 3 -2.28 -23.51 1.04
N PRO A 4 -3.26 -23.05 1.84
CA PRO A 4 -4.13 -21.99 1.34
C PRO A 4 -3.49 -20.59 1.31
N PHE A 5 -2.33 -20.35 1.94
CA PHE A 5 -1.78 -18.99 2.11
C PHE A 5 -0.56 -18.68 1.24
N ILE A 6 -0.34 -19.46 0.18
CA ILE A 6 0.90 -19.46 -0.63
C ILE A 6 0.58 -19.19 -2.11
N PHE A 7 -0.67 -18.86 -2.44
CA PHE A 7 -1.17 -18.93 -3.79
C PHE A 7 -0.53 -17.91 -4.74
N HIS A 8 -0.23 -16.68 -4.29
CA HIS A 8 0.49 -15.69 -5.10
C HIS A 8 1.84 -16.23 -5.60
N GLN A 9 2.60 -16.86 -4.71
CA GLN A 9 3.93 -17.36 -5.02
C GLN A 9 3.91 -18.69 -5.76
N ILE A 10 2.93 -19.55 -5.48
CA ILE A 10 2.71 -20.76 -6.26
C ILE A 10 2.42 -20.36 -7.71
N VAL A 11 1.46 -19.45 -7.92
CA VAL A 11 1.15 -18.90 -9.25
C VAL A 11 2.38 -18.27 -9.88
N SER A 12 3.13 -17.43 -9.16
CA SER A 12 4.36 -16.81 -9.67
C SER A 12 5.46 -17.83 -10.04
N ARG A 13 5.58 -18.96 -9.31
CA ARG A 13 6.51 -20.05 -9.66
C ARG A 13 6.13 -20.77 -10.96
N TYR A 14 4.83 -20.96 -11.21
CA TYR A 14 4.33 -21.52 -12.47
C TYR A 14 4.52 -20.57 -13.66
N LEU A 15 4.48 -19.26 -13.42
CA LEU A 15 4.52 -18.25 -14.48
C LEU A 15 5.95 -17.82 -14.84
N VAL A 16 6.74 -17.45 -13.83
CA VAL A 16 8.06 -16.82 -14.01
C VAL A 16 9.20 -17.82 -13.83
N GLY A 17 8.90 -19.02 -13.32
CA GLY A 17 9.88 -20.06 -12.99
C GLY A 17 10.41 -20.01 -11.55
N PHE A 18 11.11 -21.07 -11.14
CA PHE A 18 11.48 -21.30 -9.74
C PHE A 18 12.46 -20.26 -9.16
N ASN A 19 13.43 -19.78 -9.95
CA ASN A 19 14.38 -18.75 -9.51
C ASN A 19 13.89 -17.31 -9.70
N PRO A 20 13.26 -16.93 -10.83
CA PRO A 20 12.79 -15.55 -11.04
C PRO A 20 11.65 -15.14 -10.10
N SER A 21 10.82 -16.09 -9.66
CA SER A 21 9.79 -15.85 -8.63
C SER A 21 10.37 -15.38 -7.29
N LYS A 22 11.63 -15.70 -6.97
CA LYS A 22 12.31 -15.19 -5.77
C LYS A 22 12.58 -13.67 -5.84
N ILE A 23 12.84 -13.14 -7.03
CA ILE A 23 13.01 -11.69 -7.24
C ILE A 23 11.68 -10.97 -6.97
N CYS A 24 10.58 -11.49 -7.51
CA CYS A 24 9.24 -10.95 -7.28
C CYS A 24 8.86 -11.01 -5.79
N CYS A 25 9.18 -12.13 -5.12
CA CYS A 25 9.00 -12.27 -3.67
C CYS A 25 9.79 -11.22 -2.88
N PHE A 26 11.06 -11.00 -3.23
CA PHE A 26 11.89 -9.99 -2.59
C PHE A 26 11.34 -8.58 -2.79
N LEU A 27 10.89 -8.23 -4.00
CA LEU A 27 10.26 -6.93 -4.27
C LEU A 27 8.93 -6.76 -3.52
N ASN A 28 8.16 -7.84 -3.35
CA ASN A 28 6.94 -7.82 -2.55
C ASN A 28 7.25 -7.60 -1.06
N VAL A 29 8.34 -8.19 -0.54
CA VAL A 29 8.82 -7.92 0.83
C VAL A 29 9.19 -6.45 0.98
N LEU A 30 9.95 -5.88 0.04
CA LEU A 30 10.30 -4.45 0.06
C LEU A 30 9.06 -3.55 -0.01
N THR A 31 8.06 -3.93 -0.80
CA THR A 31 6.78 -3.23 -0.90
C THR A 31 6.06 -3.19 0.46
N ASN A 32 5.95 -4.34 1.14
CA ASN A 32 5.32 -4.41 2.45
C ASN A 32 6.11 -3.66 3.54
N LEU A 33 7.45 -3.69 3.51
CA LEU A 33 8.28 -2.87 4.38
C LEU A 33 8.05 -1.38 4.14
N GLY A 34 7.95 -0.96 2.87
CA GLY A 34 7.64 0.40 2.48
C GLY A 34 6.31 0.90 3.03
N TYR A 35 5.24 0.12 2.84
CA TYR A 35 3.91 0.45 3.39
C TYR A 35 3.89 0.44 4.91
N GLY A 36 4.56 -0.52 5.55
CA GLY A 36 4.68 -0.59 7.01
C GLY A 36 5.38 0.64 7.59
N MET A 37 6.46 1.06 6.94
CA MET A 37 7.19 2.29 7.27
C MET A 37 6.32 3.53 7.12
N MET A 38 5.71 3.74 5.94
CA MET A 38 4.85 4.91 5.66
C MET A 38 3.68 5.01 6.65
N SER A 39 3.00 3.88 6.90
CA SER A 39 1.87 3.80 7.82
C SER A 39 2.31 4.13 9.26
N SER A 40 3.46 3.62 9.71
CA SER A 40 3.98 3.91 11.05
C SER A 40 4.38 5.37 11.22
N MET A 41 4.96 6.00 10.19
CA MET A 41 5.26 7.43 10.20
C MET A 41 3.99 8.28 10.31
N VAL A 42 2.97 8.02 9.49
CA VAL A 42 1.70 8.75 9.52
C VAL A 42 0.99 8.55 10.87
N GLY A 43 0.99 7.33 11.40
CA GLY A 43 0.41 7.04 12.71
C GLY A 43 1.14 7.77 13.84
N GLY A 44 2.48 7.83 13.79
CA GLY A 44 3.29 8.56 14.76
C GLY A 44 3.09 10.08 14.70
N GLN A 45 3.00 10.64 13.49
CA GLN A 45 2.66 12.06 13.29
C GLN A 45 1.29 12.39 13.85
N LEU A 46 0.28 11.56 13.56
CA LEU A 46 -1.08 11.76 14.05
C LEU A 46 -1.13 11.67 15.58
N LEU A 47 -0.46 10.68 16.19
CA LEU A 47 -0.40 10.54 17.66
C LEU A 47 0.32 11.70 18.34
N SER A 48 1.39 12.22 17.73
CA SER A 48 2.07 13.41 18.25
C SER A 48 1.15 14.64 18.23
N LYS A 49 0.40 14.85 17.14
CA LYS A 49 -0.54 15.98 17.04
C LYS A 49 -1.74 15.85 17.98
N LEU A 50 -2.26 14.63 18.16
CA LEU A 50 -3.34 14.33 19.10
C LEU A 50 -3.00 14.71 20.54
N THR A 51 -1.74 14.51 20.94
CA THR A 51 -1.25 14.77 22.30
C THR A 51 -0.68 16.19 22.46
N GLY A 52 -0.82 17.06 21.46
CA GLY A 52 -0.25 18.41 21.49
C GLY A 52 1.28 18.43 21.60
N GLY A 53 1.95 17.36 21.14
CA GLY A 53 3.41 17.22 21.22
C GLY A 53 3.94 16.56 22.49
N ALA A 54 3.10 16.15 23.44
CA ALA A 54 3.56 15.40 24.61
C ALA A 54 4.20 14.05 24.23
N VAL A 55 3.67 13.41 23.19
CA VAL A 55 4.30 12.25 22.55
C VAL A 55 5.05 12.74 21.31
N SER A 56 6.36 12.49 21.25
CA SER A 56 7.14 12.79 20.04
C SER A 56 6.74 11.86 18.89
N VAL A 57 6.95 12.30 17.65
CA VAL A 57 6.68 11.47 16.45
C VAL A 57 7.41 10.12 16.53
N VAL A 58 8.64 10.09 17.07
CA VAL A 58 9.42 8.86 17.25
C VAL A 58 8.74 7.89 18.21
N VAL A 59 8.31 8.38 19.37
CA VAL A 59 7.59 7.55 20.35
C VAL A 59 6.28 7.06 19.75
N GLY A 60 5.59 7.90 18.97
CA GLY A 60 4.38 7.51 18.27
C GLY A 60 4.60 6.40 17.24
N ILE A 61 5.68 6.47 16.45
CA ILE A 61 6.08 5.41 15.51
C ILE A 61 6.30 4.09 16.26
N ILE A 62 7.01 4.12 17.38
CA ILE A 62 7.29 2.92 18.20
C ILE A 62 5.99 2.32 18.75
N ILE A 63 5.07 3.16 19.26
CA ILE A 63 3.76 2.70 19.76
C ILE A 63 2.98 2.01 18.65
N VAL A 64 2.88 2.63 17.46
CA VAL A 64 2.15 2.06 16.31
C VAL A 64 2.76 0.72 15.88
N ALA A 65 4.08 0.65 15.77
CA ALA A 65 4.78 -0.58 15.41
C ALA A 65 4.58 -1.72 16.42
N LEU A 66 4.69 -1.43 17.72
CA LEU A 66 4.48 -2.42 18.78
C LEU A 66 3.03 -2.92 18.80
N LEU A 67 2.05 -2.03 18.67
CA LEU A 67 0.65 -2.44 18.59
C LEU A 67 0.39 -3.29 17.34
N SER A 68 0.99 -2.94 16.19
CA SER A 68 0.86 -3.73 14.96
C SER A 68 1.50 -5.12 15.11
N LEU A 69 2.63 -5.23 15.82
CA LEU A 69 3.28 -6.49 16.11
C LEU A 69 2.43 -7.38 17.02
N VAL A 70 1.85 -6.80 18.08
CA VAL A 70 0.94 -7.51 18.98
C VAL A 70 -0.27 -8.03 18.19
N LEU A 71 -0.92 -7.19 17.37
CA LEU A 71 -2.05 -7.63 16.55
C LEU A 71 -1.68 -8.72 15.54
N ALA A 72 -0.53 -8.59 14.87
CA ALA A 72 -0.06 -9.60 13.93
C ALA A 72 0.26 -10.94 14.62
N THR A 73 0.61 -10.93 15.91
CA THR A 73 0.98 -12.14 16.66
C THR A 73 -0.21 -12.81 17.35
N PHE A 74 -1.11 -12.03 17.96
CA PHE A 74 -2.21 -12.54 18.78
C PHE A 74 -3.54 -12.73 18.01
N GLY A 75 -3.62 -12.29 16.76
CA GLY A 75 -4.62 -12.78 15.81
C GLY A 75 -5.54 -11.71 15.23
N MET A 76 -5.70 -11.76 13.90
CA MET A 76 -6.53 -10.83 13.13
C MET A 76 -8.05 -11.04 13.31
N HIS A 77 -8.47 -12.09 14.02
CA HIS A 77 -9.89 -12.42 14.21
C HIS A 77 -10.68 -11.32 14.92
N ILE A 78 -10.01 -10.54 15.78
CA ILE A 78 -10.62 -9.45 16.57
C ILE A 78 -10.93 -8.23 15.67
N PHE A 79 -10.26 -8.08 14.52
CA PHE A 79 -10.33 -6.88 13.67
C PHE A 79 -11.13 -7.07 12.37
N GLN A 80 -11.90 -8.15 12.23
CA GLN A 80 -12.77 -8.36 11.06
C GLN A 80 -13.82 -7.25 10.87
N PHE A 81 -14.15 -6.52 11.96
CA PHE A 81 -15.10 -5.41 11.95
C PHE A 81 -14.43 -4.03 11.95
N ALA A 82 -13.10 -3.94 11.83
CA ALA A 82 -12.37 -2.68 11.89
C ALA A 82 -12.71 -1.71 10.74
N TRP A 83 -13.23 -2.23 9.63
CA TRP A 83 -13.68 -1.42 8.49
C TRP A 83 -14.87 -0.52 8.85
N PHE A 84 -15.74 -0.91 9.79
CA PHE A 84 -16.95 -0.17 10.12
C PHE A 84 -16.65 1.11 10.92
N PRO A 85 -15.88 1.07 12.04
CA PRO A 85 -15.43 2.28 12.71
C PRO A 85 -14.64 3.21 11.78
N GLN A 86 -13.83 2.65 10.87
CA GLN A 86 -13.09 3.46 9.90
C GLN A 86 -14.01 4.24 8.97
N LEU A 87 -15.03 3.56 8.42
CA LEU A 87 -15.99 4.19 7.54
C LEU A 87 -16.75 5.32 8.25
N MET A 88 -17.13 5.11 9.52
CA MET A 88 -17.78 6.13 10.34
C MET A 88 -16.88 7.35 10.54
N VAL A 89 -15.60 7.14 10.85
CA VAL A 89 -14.63 8.23 11.08
C VAL A 89 -14.34 9.02 9.80
N PHE A 90 -14.33 8.36 8.64
CA PHE A 90 -14.27 9.04 7.34
C PHE A 90 -15.53 9.82 7.01
N ALA A 91 -16.72 9.30 7.34
CA ALA A 91 -17.97 10.04 7.18
C ALA A 91 -18.03 11.28 8.09
N ILE A 92 -17.56 11.15 9.34
CA ILE A 92 -17.45 12.27 10.29
C ILE A 92 -16.44 13.30 9.78
N LEU A 93 -15.29 12.85 9.26
CA LEU A 93 -14.29 13.73 8.68
C LEU A 93 -14.86 14.49 7.48
N LEU A 94 -15.57 13.80 6.59
CA LEU A 94 -16.25 14.43 5.45
C LEU A 94 -17.29 15.46 5.90
N GLY A 95 -18.10 15.16 6.92
CA GLY A 95 -19.08 16.09 7.45
C GLY A 95 -18.47 17.32 8.13
N SER A 96 -17.34 17.15 8.83
CA SER A 96 -16.59 18.23 9.48
C SER A 96 -15.85 19.11 8.48
N ALA A 97 -15.18 18.49 7.50
CA ALA A 97 -14.32 19.15 6.53
C ALA A 97 -15.08 19.68 5.31
N GLY A 98 -16.23 19.09 4.97
CA GLY A 98 -17.01 19.39 3.77
C GLY A 98 -17.34 20.87 3.54
N PRO A 99 -17.69 21.67 4.56
CA PRO A 99 -17.93 23.10 4.38
C PRO A 99 -16.71 23.91 3.92
N GLU A 100 -15.50 23.39 4.14
CA GLU A 100 -14.23 24.03 3.74
C GLU A 100 -13.75 23.54 2.36
N PHE A 101 -14.44 22.58 1.74
CA PHE A 101 -14.05 22.07 0.43
C PHE A 101 -14.42 23.07 -0.65
N ASP A 102 -13.40 23.54 -1.36
CA ASP A 102 -13.60 24.35 -2.57
C ASP A 102 -13.61 23.44 -3.81
N PHE A 103 -14.70 23.53 -4.57
CA PHE A 103 -14.90 22.84 -5.86
C PHE A 103 -14.66 23.75 -7.06
N GLY A 104 -14.49 25.06 -6.84
CA GLY A 104 -14.24 26.06 -7.87
C GLY A 104 -12.75 26.37 -8.09
N THR A 105 -11.85 25.80 -7.28
CA THR A 105 -10.41 26.05 -7.39
C THR A 105 -9.87 25.63 -8.77
N VAL A 106 -9.36 26.60 -9.53
CA VAL A 106 -8.77 26.36 -10.85
C VAL A 106 -7.33 25.85 -10.70
N SER A 107 -6.94 24.88 -11.52
CA SER A 107 -5.56 24.37 -11.53
C SER A 107 -4.59 25.47 -11.99
N ILE A 108 -3.55 25.72 -11.19
CA ILE A 108 -2.52 26.73 -11.44
C ILE A 108 -1.36 26.11 -12.23
N GLY A 109 -0.95 26.75 -13.33
CA GLY A 109 0.17 26.36 -14.17
C GLY A 109 -0.13 26.50 -15.67
N SER A 110 0.87 26.24 -16.50
CA SER A 110 0.68 26.12 -17.94
C SER A 110 -0.23 24.92 -18.28
N ALA A 111 -0.83 24.91 -19.47
CA ALA A 111 -1.68 23.79 -19.90
C ALA A 111 -0.93 22.44 -19.86
N GLU A 112 0.37 22.46 -20.17
CA GLU A 112 1.23 21.28 -20.13
C GLU A 112 1.50 20.81 -18.69
N GLU A 113 1.80 21.72 -17.77
CA GLU A 113 2.01 21.42 -16.35
C GLU A 113 0.76 20.82 -15.71
N VAL A 114 -0.41 21.38 -16.01
CA VAL A 114 -1.69 20.88 -15.49
C VAL A 114 -1.96 19.47 -15.99
N ASN A 115 -1.70 19.19 -17.27
CA ASN A 115 -1.82 17.85 -17.82
C ASN A 115 -0.82 16.87 -17.20
N GLY A 116 0.43 17.31 -16.95
CA GLY A 116 1.44 16.53 -16.24
C GLY A 116 1.02 16.17 -14.82
N LYS A 117 0.51 17.14 -14.04
CA LYS A 117 0.01 16.92 -12.67
C LYS A 117 -1.19 15.97 -12.65
N ARG A 118 -2.11 16.07 -13.62
CA ARG A 118 -3.25 15.15 -13.77
C ARG A 118 -2.81 13.72 -14.05
N LEU A 119 -1.83 13.54 -14.96
CA LEU A 119 -1.29 12.21 -15.27
C LEU A 119 -0.54 11.62 -14.07
N ALA A 120 0.22 12.43 -13.33
CA ALA A 120 0.90 12.02 -12.11
C ALA A 120 -0.10 11.57 -11.02
N PHE A 121 -1.19 12.32 -10.83
CA PHE A 121 -2.25 11.93 -9.91
C PHE A 121 -2.94 10.64 -10.33
N PHE A 122 -3.26 10.48 -11.62
CA PHE A 122 -3.80 9.22 -12.16
C PHE A 122 -2.85 8.04 -11.93
N SER A 123 -1.55 8.22 -12.19
CA SER A 123 -0.53 7.20 -11.96
C SER A 123 -0.42 6.82 -10.48
N LEU A 124 -0.54 7.79 -9.57
CA LEU A 124 -0.57 7.54 -8.12
C LEU A 124 -1.80 6.72 -7.72
N CYS A 125 -2.99 7.07 -8.20
CA CYS A 125 -4.22 6.31 -7.94
C CYS A 125 -4.11 4.86 -8.45
N LEU A 126 -3.61 4.69 -9.68
CA LEU A 126 -3.40 3.38 -10.29
C LEU A 126 -2.36 2.55 -9.51
N SER A 127 -1.21 3.14 -9.18
CA SER A 127 -0.15 2.46 -8.42
C SER A 127 -0.64 1.99 -7.05
N SER A 128 -1.38 2.85 -6.33
CA SER A 128 -1.96 2.50 -5.04
C SER A 128 -2.90 1.30 -5.12
N ALA A 129 -3.77 1.24 -6.13
CA ALA A 129 -4.66 0.09 -6.33
C ALA A 129 -3.89 -1.17 -6.71
N LEU A 130 -2.92 -1.06 -7.63
CA LEU A 130 -2.10 -2.19 -8.08
C LEU A 130 -1.27 -2.80 -6.96
N SER A 131 -0.84 -2.01 -5.98
CA SER A 131 -0.03 -2.48 -4.84
C SER A 131 -0.63 -3.66 -4.08
N TRP A 132 -1.95 -3.83 -4.13
CA TRP A 132 -2.68 -4.90 -3.44
C TRP A 132 -2.87 -6.16 -4.28
N VAL A 133 -2.57 -6.12 -5.59
CA VAL A 133 -2.75 -7.26 -6.49
C VAL A 133 -1.95 -8.49 -6.05
N PRO A 134 -0.67 -8.38 -5.61
CA PRO A 134 0.06 -9.52 -5.07
C PRO A 134 -0.65 -10.17 -3.88
N GLY A 135 -1.24 -9.36 -3.00
CA GLY A 135 -1.97 -9.83 -1.81
C GLY A 135 -3.32 -10.47 -2.12
N ALA A 136 -3.96 -10.14 -3.25
CA ALA A 136 -5.29 -10.66 -3.60
C ALA A 136 -5.32 -12.19 -3.63
N ALA A 137 -4.26 -12.83 -4.14
CA ALA A 137 -4.17 -14.28 -4.19
C ALA A 137 -4.02 -14.93 -2.80
N ASP A 138 -3.47 -14.23 -1.80
CA ASP A 138 -3.35 -14.74 -0.43
C ASP A 138 -4.71 -14.75 0.30
N TYR A 139 -5.62 -13.84 -0.06
CA TYR A 139 -6.95 -13.73 0.55
C TYR A 139 -8.04 -14.46 -0.23
N HIS A 140 -7.89 -14.63 -1.55
CA HIS A 140 -8.91 -15.32 -2.35
C HIS A 140 -9.08 -16.80 -1.98
N VAL A 141 -8.11 -17.41 -1.30
CA VAL A 141 -8.22 -18.82 -0.89
C VAL A 141 -9.22 -19.06 0.24
N TYR A 142 -9.67 -17.99 0.92
CA TYR A 142 -10.75 -18.10 1.89
C TYR A 142 -12.15 -18.20 1.25
N TYR A 143 -12.27 -17.92 -0.06
CA TYR A 143 -13.54 -18.11 -0.75
C TYR A 143 -13.81 -19.59 -1.03
N SER A 144 -15.08 -19.99 -0.95
CA SER A 144 -15.49 -21.35 -1.32
C SER A 144 -15.14 -21.63 -2.79
N PRO A 145 -14.61 -22.83 -3.13
CA PRO A 145 -14.31 -23.23 -4.51
C PRO A 145 -15.49 -23.14 -5.47
N ASN A 146 -16.73 -23.14 -4.95
CA ASN A 146 -17.96 -23.08 -5.73
C ASN A 146 -18.37 -21.64 -6.11
N THR A 147 -17.60 -20.63 -5.70
CA THR A 147 -17.94 -19.22 -5.96
C THR A 147 -17.55 -18.86 -7.39
N GLY A 148 -18.50 -18.38 -8.19
CA GLY A 148 -18.25 -18.02 -9.59
C GLY A 148 -17.25 -16.87 -9.74
N THR A 149 -16.34 -16.98 -10.70
CA THR A 149 -15.23 -16.02 -10.96
C THR A 149 -15.72 -14.58 -11.12
N TRP A 150 -16.83 -14.36 -11.83
CA TRP A 150 -17.38 -13.02 -12.03
C TRP A 150 -17.87 -12.36 -10.73
N ARG A 151 -18.37 -13.16 -9.77
CA ARG A 151 -18.79 -12.65 -8.46
C ARG A 151 -17.60 -12.23 -7.63
N ILE A 152 -16.52 -13.01 -7.63
CA ILE A 152 -15.28 -12.66 -6.95
C ILE A 152 -14.71 -11.38 -7.58
N TRP A 153 -14.62 -11.34 -8.90
CA TRP A 153 -14.10 -10.18 -9.63
C TRP A 153 -14.91 -8.91 -9.37
N SER A 154 -16.25 -8.95 -9.47
CA SER A 154 -17.08 -7.78 -9.26
C SER A 154 -17.07 -7.32 -7.80
N ALA A 155 -17.14 -8.24 -6.84
CA ALA A 155 -17.07 -7.92 -5.42
C ALA A 155 -15.73 -7.26 -5.05
N THR A 156 -14.60 -7.81 -5.50
CA THR A 156 -13.27 -7.25 -5.23
C THR A 156 -13.10 -5.90 -5.93
N THR A 157 -13.50 -5.77 -7.20
CA THR A 157 -13.35 -4.53 -7.97
C THR A 157 -14.21 -3.41 -7.39
N MET A 158 -15.48 -3.67 -7.07
CA MET A 158 -16.36 -2.67 -6.48
C MET A 158 -15.93 -2.30 -5.06
N GLY A 159 -15.55 -3.28 -4.23
CA GLY A 159 -15.12 -3.04 -2.85
C GLY A 159 -13.86 -2.18 -2.76
N VAL A 160 -12.78 -2.60 -3.47
CA VAL A 160 -11.52 -1.86 -3.50
C VAL A 160 -11.68 -0.54 -4.22
N GLY A 161 -12.39 -0.52 -5.36
CA GLY A 161 -12.64 0.69 -6.14
C GLY A 161 -13.38 1.76 -5.33
N LEU A 162 -14.43 1.37 -4.59
CA LEU A 162 -15.19 2.29 -3.74
C LEU A 162 -14.32 2.82 -2.58
N ALA A 163 -13.59 1.94 -1.89
CA ALA A 163 -12.74 2.32 -0.77
C ALA A 163 -11.64 3.31 -1.19
N MET A 164 -10.98 3.06 -2.33
CA MET A 164 -9.95 3.94 -2.88
C MET A 164 -10.55 5.27 -3.34
N THR A 165 -11.67 5.24 -4.05
CA THR A 165 -12.33 6.45 -4.56
C THR A 165 -12.74 7.40 -3.43
N ILE A 166 -13.37 6.87 -2.37
CA ILE A 166 -13.75 7.67 -1.20
C ILE A 166 -12.52 8.33 -0.57
N THR A 167 -11.44 7.56 -0.39
CA THR A 167 -10.23 8.05 0.27
C THR A 167 -9.50 9.11 -0.58
N PHE A 168 -9.41 8.93 -1.89
CA PHE A 168 -8.78 9.90 -2.79
C PHE A 168 -9.58 11.20 -2.91
N ILE A 169 -10.90 11.12 -3.04
CA ILE A 169 -11.76 12.31 -3.09
C ILE A 169 -11.68 13.07 -1.76
N LEU A 170 -11.70 12.36 -0.64
CA LEU A 170 -11.56 12.97 0.68
C LEU A 170 -10.20 13.67 0.84
N GLY A 171 -9.11 13.02 0.41
CA GLY A 171 -7.78 13.62 0.41
C GLY A 171 -7.67 14.87 -0.47
N ALA A 172 -8.28 14.84 -1.67
CA ALA A 172 -8.34 15.98 -2.56
C ALA A 172 -9.12 17.16 -1.93
N GLY A 173 -10.27 16.90 -1.32
CA GLY A 173 -11.06 17.91 -0.63
C GLY A 173 -10.33 18.53 0.57
N LEU A 174 -9.64 17.71 1.38
CA LEU A 174 -8.81 18.23 2.47
C LEU A 174 -7.69 19.14 1.94
N GLY A 175 -7.12 18.81 0.77
CA GLY A 175 -6.13 19.64 0.09
C GLY A 175 -6.68 21.00 -0.34
N THR A 176 -7.89 21.07 -0.88
CA THR A 176 -8.52 22.36 -1.24
C THR A 176 -8.85 23.19 0.00
N GLY A 177 -9.30 22.55 1.08
CA GLY A 177 -9.54 23.22 2.36
C GLY A 177 -8.30 23.91 2.94
N VAL A 178 -7.12 23.28 2.83
CA VAL A 178 -5.85 23.92 3.24
C VAL A 178 -5.48 25.10 2.35
N ALA A 179 -5.73 25.02 1.04
CA ALA A 179 -5.43 26.09 0.11
C ALA A 179 -6.32 27.33 0.31
N HIS A 180 -7.57 27.14 0.72
CA HIS A 180 -8.57 28.20 0.86
C HIS A 180 -8.62 28.79 2.29
N ASN A 181 -8.44 27.99 3.33
CA ASN A 181 -8.59 28.42 4.72
C ASN A 181 -7.23 28.69 5.38
N SER A 182 -6.93 29.95 5.69
CA SER A 182 -5.69 30.36 6.36
C SER A 182 -5.51 29.73 7.74
N GLY A 183 -6.60 29.47 8.47
CA GLY A 183 -6.57 28.73 9.74
C GLY A 183 -6.10 27.29 9.55
N TRP A 184 -6.54 26.62 8.49
CA TRP A 184 -6.06 25.27 8.17
C TRP A 184 -4.61 25.27 7.68
N ALA A 185 -4.22 26.27 6.89
CA ALA A 185 -2.83 26.46 6.48
C ALA A 185 -1.88 26.65 7.68
N THR A 186 -2.33 27.27 8.78
CA THR A 186 -1.52 27.39 10.00
C THR A 186 -1.42 26.09 10.80
N ILE A 187 -2.44 25.24 10.75
CA ILE A 187 -2.44 23.92 11.42
C ILE A 187 -1.66 22.90 10.59
N TYR A 188 -1.71 23.03 9.26
CA TYR A 188 -1.02 22.17 8.33
C TYR A 188 0.48 22.49 8.29
N ASP A 189 1.28 21.55 8.77
CA ASP A 189 2.74 21.64 8.84
C ASP A 189 3.43 20.85 7.72
N GLY A 190 2.72 20.56 6.63
CA GLY A 190 3.20 19.68 5.57
C GLY A 190 3.07 18.18 5.88
N THR A 191 2.52 17.80 7.05
CA THR A 191 2.35 16.39 7.41
C THR A 191 0.90 15.89 7.22
N PRO A 192 0.70 14.62 6.82
CA PRO A 192 -0.62 13.99 6.81
C PRO A 192 -1.35 14.04 8.17
N GLY A 193 -0.59 13.95 9.28
CA GLY A 193 -1.13 14.08 10.62
C GLY A 193 -1.73 15.47 10.87
N GLY A 194 -1.03 16.54 10.47
CA GLY A 194 -1.53 17.92 10.54
C GLY A 194 -2.77 18.14 9.68
N LEU A 195 -2.80 17.56 8.47
CA LEU A 195 -3.93 17.66 7.56
C LEU A 195 -5.22 17.05 8.14
N LEU A 196 -5.12 15.84 8.70
CA LEU A 196 -6.26 15.19 9.35
C LEU A 196 -6.73 15.98 10.57
N MET A 197 -5.81 16.52 11.37
CA MET A 197 -6.14 17.33 12.53
C MET A 197 -6.81 18.66 12.16
N ALA A 198 -6.43 19.28 11.05
CA ALA A 198 -7.14 20.45 10.50
C ALA A 198 -8.59 20.10 10.14
N GLY A 199 -8.80 18.97 9.44
CA GLY A 199 -10.13 18.48 9.10
C GLY A 199 -11.04 18.18 10.30
N TYR A 200 -10.45 17.73 11.42
CA TYR A 200 -11.17 17.51 12.68
C TYR A 200 -11.32 18.74 13.56
N GLY A 201 -10.74 19.89 13.18
CA GLY A 201 -10.65 21.08 14.03
C GLY A 201 -12.01 21.58 14.55
N ARG A 202 -13.06 21.49 13.72
CA ARG A 202 -14.43 21.93 14.07
C ARG A 202 -15.09 21.08 15.16
N LEU A 203 -14.62 19.84 15.35
CA LEU A 203 -15.20 18.87 16.30
C LEU A 203 -14.53 18.90 17.69
N GLY A 204 -13.48 19.70 17.87
CA GLY A 204 -12.78 19.85 19.15
C GLY A 204 -12.35 18.51 19.76
N GLY A 205 -12.83 18.22 20.97
CA GLY A 205 -12.49 16.98 21.70
C GLY A 205 -12.96 15.70 21.00
N PHE A 206 -14.12 15.72 20.33
CA PHE A 206 -14.61 14.57 19.57
C PHE A 206 -13.76 14.30 18.32
N GLY A 207 -13.26 15.37 17.69
CA GLY A 207 -12.31 15.26 16.57
C GLY A 207 -11.02 14.53 16.96
N ARG A 208 -10.51 14.78 18.17
CA ARG A 208 -9.35 14.06 18.71
C ARG A 208 -9.64 12.57 18.95
N PHE A 209 -10.85 12.23 19.40
CA PHE A 209 -11.26 10.84 19.52
C PHE A 209 -11.33 10.12 18.16
N CYS A 210 -11.89 10.78 17.14
CA CYS A 210 -11.91 10.26 15.77
C CYS A 210 -10.49 10.06 15.20
N ALA A 211 -9.60 11.02 15.41
CA ALA A 211 -8.21 10.89 15.00
C ALA A 211 -7.47 9.76 15.76
N PHE A 212 -7.81 9.50 17.03
CA PHE A 212 -7.30 8.32 17.73
C PHE A 212 -7.78 7.00 17.09
N ILE A 213 -9.04 6.91 16.66
CA ILE A 213 -9.53 5.74 15.92
C ILE A 213 -8.77 5.58 14.59
N ASN A 214 -8.44 6.65 13.87
CA ASN A 214 -7.61 6.56 12.67
C ASN A 214 -6.23 5.95 12.97
N VAL A 215 -5.61 6.26 14.11
CA VAL A 215 -4.35 5.61 14.54
C VAL A 215 -4.55 4.11 14.70
N LEU A 216 -5.64 3.67 15.33
CA LEU A 216 -5.96 2.24 15.47
C LEU A 216 -6.18 1.56 14.12
N THR A 217 -6.76 2.26 13.15
CA THR A 217 -6.92 1.71 11.79
C THR A 217 -5.59 1.56 11.06
N ILE A 218 -4.66 2.51 11.23
CA ILE A 218 -3.30 2.37 10.71
C ILE A 218 -2.63 1.12 11.29
N VAL A 219 -2.78 0.89 12.59
CA VAL A 219 -2.28 -0.31 13.27
C VAL A 219 -2.91 -1.58 12.67
N SER A 220 -4.24 -1.57 12.46
CA SER A 220 -5.00 -2.67 11.85
C SER A 220 -4.63 -2.93 10.39
N ASN A 221 -4.22 -1.90 9.63
CA ASN A 221 -3.77 -2.05 8.25
C ASN A 221 -2.36 -2.66 8.17
N ASN A 222 -1.48 -2.31 9.11
CA ASN A 222 -0.12 -2.82 9.16
C ASN A 222 -0.01 -4.29 9.62
N ALA A 223 -0.97 -4.78 10.41
CA ALA A 223 -0.94 -6.15 10.93
C ALA A 223 -1.04 -7.22 9.83
N PRO A 224 -2.01 -7.17 8.88
CA PRO A 224 -2.06 -8.08 7.74
C PRO A 224 -0.80 -8.00 6.86
N GLY A 225 -0.28 -6.80 6.58
CA GLY A 225 0.94 -6.61 5.78
C GLY A 225 2.17 -7.25 6.44
N SER A 226 2.31 -7.09 7.76
CA SER A 226 3.39 -7.71 8.54
C SER A 226 3.28 -9.24 8.57
N TYR A 227 2.06 -9.77 8.59
CA TYR A 227 1.79 -11.20 8.50
C TYR A 227 2.12 -11.77 7.11
N SER A 228 1.62 -11.13 6.05
CA SER A 228 1.93 -11.51 4.66
C SER A 228 3.43 -11.47 4.38
N MET A 229 4.14 -10.47 4.89
CA MET A 229 5.59 -10.36 4.74
C MET A 229 6.35 -11.54 5.37
N ALA A 230 5.96 -11.97 6.58
CA ALA A 230 6.57 -13.14 7.22
C ALA A 230 6.41 -14.41 6.37
N MET A 231 5.26 -14.56 5.69
CA MET A 231 5.05 -15.66 4.76
C MET A 231 5.94 -15.55 3.51
N ASN A 232 6.14 -14.34 2.97
CA ASN A 232 7.02 -14.12 1.84
C ASN A 232 8.49 -14.50 2.19
N PHE A 233 8.98 -14.15 3.38
CA PHE A 233 10.32 -14.53 3.83
C PHE A 233 10.52 -16.05 3.90
N GLN A 234 9.53 -16.79 4.39
CA GLN A 234 9.61 -18.25 4.46
C GLN A 234 9.75 -18.89 3.06
N MET A 235 9.25 -18.24 2.01
CA MET A 235 9.28 -18.81 0.66
C MET A 235 10.55 -18.50 -0.15
N LEU A 236 11.45 -17.65 0.35
CA LEU A 236 12.73 -17.35 -0.32
C LEU A 236 13.70 -18.54 -0.31
N GLY A 237 13.53 -19.51 0.59
CA GLY A 237 14.28 -20.76 0.55
C GLY A 237 14.01 -21.71 1.72
N ASP A 238 14.40 -22.97 1.54
CA ASP A 238 14.13 -24.07 2.49
C ASP A 238 14.70 -23.84 3.90
N PHE A 239 15.77 -23.05 4.00
CA PHE A 239 16.34 -22.62 5.28
C PHE A 239 15.38 -21.70 6.06
N TRP A 240 14.74 -20.76 5.37
CA TRP A 240 13.88 -19.74 5.98
C TRP A 240 12.52 -20.32 6.43
N CYS A 241 12.07 -21.43 5.83
CA CYS A 241 10.91 -22.22 6.30
C CYS A 241 11.07 -22.74 7.74
N LYS A 242 12.30 -22.93 8.23
CA LYS A 242 12.56 -23.51 9.57
C LYS A 242 12.36 -22.50 10.71
N VAL A 243 12.30 -21.21 10.39
CA VAL A 243 12.16 -20.15 11.40
C VAL A 243 10.67 -19.87 11.69
N PRO A 244 10.26 -19.79 12.97
CA PRO A 244 8.88 -19.49 13.35
C PRO A 244 8.41 -18.14 12.82
N ARG A 245 7.15 -18.07 12.36
CA ARG A 245 6.54 -16.85 11.80
C ARG A 245 6.66 -15.60 12.70
N PRO A 246 6.43 -15.67 14.03
CA PRO A 246 6.54 -14.50 14.90
C PRO A 246 7.92 -13.85 14.89
N VAL A 247 8.98 -14.63 14.63
CA VAL A 247 10.36 -14.13 14.54
C VAL A 247 10.50 -13.24 13.30
N PHE A 248 10.02 -13.68 12.14
CA PHE A 248 10.04 -12.85 10.94
C PHE A 248 9.18 -11.60 11.08
N THR A 249 7.96 -11.73 11.61
CA THR A 249 7.08 -10.58 11.86
C THR A 249 7.75 -9.55 12.77
N SER A 250 8.47 -10.00 13.81
CA SER A 250 9.21 -9.12 14.72
C SER A 250 10.41 -8.44 14.03
N ILE A 251 11.22 -9.20 13.29
CA ILE A 251 12.37 -8.66 12.56
C ILE A 251 11.92 -7.63 11.54
N SER A 252 10.91 -7.95 10.74
CA SER A 252 10.41 -7.02 9.73
C SER A 252 9.78 -5.78 10.34
N THR A 253 9.10 -5.93 11.49
CA THR A 253 8.62 -4.79 12.28
C THR A 253 9.74 -3.89 12.74
N LEU A 254 10.81 -4.47 13.27
CA LEU A 254 11.99 -3.71 13.68
C LEU A 254 12.64 -2.97 12.51
N ILE A 255 12.75 -3.62 11.34
CA ILE A 255 13.34 -3.01 10.14
C ILE A 255 12.52 -1.82 9.67
N TYR A 256 11.21 -1.97 9.41
CA TYR A 256 10.41 -0.84 8.93
C TYR A 256 10.29 0.26 9.99
N THR A 257 10.35 -0.08 11.28
CA THR A 257 10.34 0.89 12.38
C THR A 257 11.62 1.72 12.40
N ALA A 258 12.78 1.09 12.25
CA ALA A 258 14.06 1.78 12.16
C ALA A 258 14.09 2.72 10.94
N CYS A 259 13.61 2.26 9.79
CA CYS A 259 13.47 3.08 8.60
C CYS A 259 12.44 4.22 8.80
N ALA A 260 11.34 3.97 9.52
CA ALA A 260 10.32 4.98 9.83
C ALA A 260 10.88 6.09 10.73
N ILE A 261 11.71 5.73 11.71
CA ILE A 261 12.37 6.70 12.59
C ILE A 261 13.37 7.55 11.79
N GLY A 262 14.17 6.92 10.91
CA GLY A 262 15.16 7.62 10.10
C GLY A 262 14.57 8.49 9.00
N GLY A 263 13.47 8.08 8.39
CA GLY A 263 12.80 8.80 7.30
C GLY A 263 11.67 9.74 7.74
N ARG A 264 11.49 9.96 9.05
CA ARG A 264 10.36 10.72 9.61
C ARG A 264 10.23 12.14 9.05
N ASP A 265 11.36 12.75 8.70
CA ASP A 265 11.47 14.13 8.21
C ASP A 265 11.36 14.20 6.67
N SER A 266 11.49 13.06 5.97
CA SER A 266 11.47 12.94 4.50
C SER A 266 10.31 12.09 3.98
N LEU A 267 9.20 12.01 4.72
CA LEU A 267 8.04 11.19 4.35
C LEU A 267 7.59 11.46 2.90
N TYR A 268 7.49 12.73 2.51
CA TYR A 268 7.03 13.10 1.18
C TYR A 268 7.99 12.65 0.07
N GLU A 269 9.31 12.74 0.30
CA GLU A 269 10.33 12.24 -0.63
C GLU A 269 10.27 10.72 -0.74
N VAL A 270 10.05 10.03 0.38
CA VAL A 270 9.84 8.58 0.41
C VAL A 270 8.62 8.21 -0.42
N PHE A 271 7.48 8.87 -0.26
CA PHE A 271 6.27 8.60 -1.05
C PHE A 271 6.49 8.85 -2.54
N LYS A 272 7.12 9.98 -2.90
CA LYS A 272 7.40 10.36 -4.29
C LYS A 272 8.27 9.34 -5.03
N ASN A 273 9.24 8.74 -4.35
CA ASN A 273 10.18 7.82 -4.99
C ASN A 273 9.75 6.35 -4.87
N LEU A 274 9.18 5.96 -3.72
CA LEU A 274 8.88 4.57 -3.42
C LEU A 274 7.56 4.09 -4.03
N VAL A 275 6.50 4.90 -4.01
CA VAL A 275 5.17 4.49 -4.52
C VAL A 275 5.19 4.26 -6.04
N PRO A 276 5.82 5.09 -6.87
CA PRO A 276 5.96 4.79 -8.28
C PRO A 276 6.81 3.53 -8.53
N LEU A 277 7.90 3.35 -7.77
CA LEU A 277 8.75 2.17 -7.87
C LEU A 277 7.97 0.87 -7.61
N ILE A 278 7.12 0.88 -6.58
CA ILE A 278 6.19 -0.21 -6.27
C ILE A 278 5.24 -0.45 -7.45
N GLY A 279 4.64 0.61 -8.00
CA GLY A 279 3.75 0.51 -9.15
C GLY A 279 4.41 -0.10 -10.39
N TYR A 280 5.65 0.29 -10.68
CA TYR A 280 6.37 -0.17 -11.87
C TYR A 280 6.64 -1.67 -11.86
N TRP A 281 7.15 -2.22 -10.76
CA TRP A 281 7.43 -3.67 -10.74
C TRP A 281 6.15 -4.49 -10.76
N ILE A 282 5.09 -4.01 -10.12
CA ILE A 282 3.80 -4.71 -10.05
C ILE A 282 3.12 -4.71 -11.41
N ILE A 283 3.12 -3.59 -12.16
CA ILE A 283 2.49 -3.58 -13.48
C ILE A 283 3.25 -4.51 -14.45
N ILE A 284 4.58 -4.54 -14.40
CA ILE A 284 5.38 -5.48 -15.21
C ILE A 284 5.01 -6.91 -14.84
N TRP A 285 4.98 -7.23 -13.53
CA TRP A 285 4.59 -8.56 -13.05
C TRP A 285 3.15 -8.94 -13.44
N PHE A 286 2.21 -8.01 -13.31
CA PHE A 286 0.81 -8.21 -13.66
C PHE A 286 0.62 -8.44 -15.16
N THR A 287 1.28 -7.66 -16.02
CA THR A 287 1.23 -7.87 -17.47
C THR A 287 1.79 -9.24 -17.85
N MET A 288 2.93 -9.65 -17.28
CA MET A 288 3.47 -11.00 -17.51
C MET A 288 2.48 -12.10 -17.09
N LEU A 289 1.78 -11.91 -15.97
CA LEU A 289 0.77 -12.86 -15.49
C LEU A 289 -0.40 -12.97 -16.47
N VAL A 290 -0.92 -11.83 -16.95
CA VAL A 290 -2.04 -11.79 -17.91
C VAL A 290 -1.63 -12.40 -19.25
N GLU A 291 -0.44 -12.08 -19.75
CA GLU A 291 0.08 -12.64 -21.00
C GLU A 291 0.22 -14.15 -20.91
N SER A 292 0.80 -14.66 -19.82
CA SER A 292 0.95 -16.09 -19.57
C SER A 292 -0.41 -16.81 -19.52
N ASP A 293 -1.38 -16.26 -18.82
CA ASP A 293 -2.68 -16.92 -18.66
C ASP A 293 -3.50 -16.90 -19.95
N VAL A 294 -3.56 -15.75 -20.63
CA VAL A 294 -4.38 -15.56 -21.84
C VAL A 294 -3.73 -16.16 -23.09
N LEU A 295 -2.44 -15.94 -23.31
CA LEU A 295 -1.76 -16.35 -24.54
C LEU A 295 -1.23 -17.77 -24.49
N PHE A 296 -0.58 -18.14 -23.38
CA PHE A 296 0.15 -19.40 -23.27
C PHE A 296 -0.71 -20.51 -22.65
N ASN A 297 -1.45 -20.21 -21.59
CA ASN A 297 -2.20 -21.22 -20.87
C ASN A 297 -3.63 -21.44 -21.43
N ARG A 298 -4.21 -20.44 -22.12
CA ARG A 298 -5.49 -20.52 -22.88
C ARG A 298 -6.61 -21.27 -22.14
N GLY A 299 -6.71 -21.10 -20.82
CA GLY A 299 -7.74 -21.74 -19.98
C GLY A 299 -7.47 -23.18 -19.55
N LYS A 300 -6.24 -23.71 -19.71
CA LYS A 300 -5.85 -25.01 -19.14
C LYS A 300 -5.72 -24.91 -17.61
N GLN A 301 -6.21 -25.91 -16.90
CA GLN A 301 -6.08 -25.98 -15.44
C GLN A 301 -4.61 -26.20 -15.04
N TYR A 302 -4.12 -25.39 -14.09
CA TYR A 302 -2.79 -25.57 -13.51
C TYR A 302 -2.78 -26.83 -12.64
N ASP A 303 -1.78 -27.69 -12.82
CA ASP A 303 -1.56 -28.82 -11.92
C ASP A 303 -0.89 -28.32 -10.63
N TRP A 304 -1.69 -28.01 -9.61
CA TRP A 304 -1.23 -27.50 -8.32
C TRP A 304 -0.37 -28.49 -7.51
N THR A 305 -0.23 -29.74 -7.93
CA THR A 305 0.56 -30.75 -7.20
C THR A 305 2.06 -30.64 -7.45
N ALA A 306 2.48 -30.04 -8.58
CA ALA A 306 3.88 -29.93 -8.99
C ALA A 306 4.59 -28.65 -8.50
N TRP A 307 3.98 -27.88 -7.60
CA TRP A 307 4.39 -26.50 -7.28
C TRP A 307 5.78 -26.35 -6.65
N ASN A 308 6.31 -27.43 -6.08
CA ASN A 308 7.61 -27.47 -5.43
C ASN A 308 8.64 -28.36 -6.16
N CYS A 309 8.38 -28.71 -7.42
CA CYS A 309 9.29 -29.53 -8.24
C CYS A 309 9.94 -28.64 -9.31
N PRO A 310 11.21 -28.20 -9.13
CA PRO A 310 11.89 -27.32 -10.09
C PRO A 310 11.95 -27.90 -11.51
N GLU A 311 12.01 -29.23 -11.64
CA GLU A 311 12.08 -29.94 -12.92
C GLU A 311 10.77 -29.94 -13.72
N ARG A 312 9.63 -29.73 -13.05
CA ARG A 312 8.30 -29.65 -13.68
C ARG A 312 7.85 -28.21 -13.93
N LEU A 313 8.63 -27.24 -13.48
CA LEU A 313 8.33 -25.81 -13.61
C LEU A 313 9.13 -25.22 -14.78
N PRO A 314 8.58 -24.21 -15.50
CA PRO A 314 9.30 -23.58 -16.59
C PRO A 314 10.57 -22.89 -16.08
N VAL A 315 11.65 -22.98 -16.87
CA VAL A 315 12.96 -22.43 -16.50
C VAL A 315 12.94 -20.89 -16.39
N GLY A 316 11.96 -20.23 -17.03
CA GLY A 316 11.63 -18.82 -16.75
C GLY A 316 12.55 -17.77 -17.35
N PHE A 317 13.51 -18.14 -18.21
CA PHE A 317 14.45 -17.18 -18.81
C PHE A 317 13.77 -16.09 -19.64
N ALA A 318 12.75 -16.45 -20.43
CA ALA A 318 11.99 -15.49 -21.23
C ALA A 318 11.25 -14.47 -20.35
N ALA A 319 10.60 -14.93 -19.27
CA ALA A 319 9.92 -14.05 -18.32
C ALA A 319 10.90 -13.15 -17.56
N THR A 320 12.09 -13.65 -17.24
CA THR A 320 13.16 -12.87 -16.62
C THR A 320 13.68 -11.77 -17.55
N ALA A 321 13.90 -12.10 -18.83
CA ALA A 321 14.30 -11.12 -19.84
C ALA A 321 13.21 -10.05 -20.04
N ALA A 322 11.94 -10.46 -20.15
CA ALA A 322 10.81 -9.54 -20.23
C ALA A 322 10.72 -8.61 -19.01
N PHE A 323 10.99 -9.14 -17.81
CA PHE A 323 11.04 -8.35 -16.58
C PHE A 323 12.13 -7.27 -16.62
N PHE A 324 13.35 -7.61 -17.01
CA PHE A 324 14.44 -6.63 -17.13
C PHE A 324 14.21 -5.61 -18.25
N ILE A 325 13.64 -6.02 -19.38
CA ILE A 325 13.23 -5.11 -20.46
C ILE A 325 12.14 -4.15 -19.96
N GLY A 326 11.16 -4.65 -19.21
CA GLY A 326 10.14 -3.83 -18.56
C GLY A 326 10.74 -2.80 -17.63
N TRP A 327 11.74 -3.18 -16.82
CA TRP A 327 12.49 -2.25 -15.97
C TRP A 327 13.25 -1.20 -16.76
N ALA A 328 13.91 -1.59 -17.87
CA ALA A 328 14.58 -0.63 -18.74
C ALA A 328 13.58 0.38 -19.32
N GLY A 329 12.39 -0.07 -19.74
CA GLY A 329 11.30 0.79 -20.18
C GLY A 329 10.80 1.74 -19.08
N ALA A 330 10.63 1.23 -17.85
CA ALA A 330 10.23 2.03 -16.70
C ALA A 330 11.26 3.10 -16.35
N ILE A 331 12.55 2.78 -16.41
CA ILE A 331 13.66 3.73 -16.16
C ILE A 331 13.67 4.83 -17.22
N VAL A 332 13.50 4.49 -18.50
CA VAL A 332 13.42 5.48 -19.59
C VAL A 332 12.19 6.39 -19.43
N GLY A 333 11.05 5.82 -18.99
CA GLY A 333 9.86 6.59 -18.63
C GLY A 333 10.09 7.51 -17.43
N MET A 334 10.83 7.04 -16.42
CA MET A 334 11.23 7.84 -15.26
C MET A 334 12.08 9.04 -15.67
N VAL A 335 13.02 8.93 -16.62
CA VAL A 335 13.81 10.08 -17.08
C VAL A 335 12.91 11.16 -17.71
N ARG A 336 11.87 10.78 -18.46
CA ARG A 336 10.91 11.75 -19.00
C ARG A 336 10.03 12.38 -17.92
N THR A 337 9.64 11.61 -16.92
CA THR A 337 8.81 12.10 -15.80
C THR A 337 9.63 12.94 -14.82
N CYS A 338 10.88 12.56 -14.53
CA CYS A 338 11.84 13.35 -13.77
C CYS A 338 12.22 14.63 -14.50
N ALA A 339 12.41 14.62 -15.83
CA ALA A 339 12.61 15.85 -16.59
C ALA A 339 11.41 16.80 -16.43
N VAL A 340 10.18 16.28 -16.49
CA VAL A 340 8.94 17.07 -16.26
C VAL A 340 8.76 17.47 -14.78
N HIS A 341 9.20 16.65 -13.82
CA HIS A 341 9.10 16.94 -12.39
C HIS A 341 10.19 17.90 -11.89
N PHE A 342 11.41 17.84 -12.46
CA PHE A 342 12.48 18.81 -12.23
C PHE A 342 12.14 20.15 -12.91
N LEU A 343 11.64 20.14 -14.15
CA LEU A 343 11.15 21.37 -14.80
C LEU A 343 9.98 22.03 -14.06
N ALA A 344 9.18 21.25 -13.31
CA ALA A 344 8.08 21.76 -12.49
C ALA A 344 8.46 22.06 -11.02
N ALA A 345 9.70 21.77 -10.59
CA ALA A 345 10.20 22.04 -9.24
C ALA A 345 11.10 23.28 -9.17
N ASP A 346 11.47 23.86 -10.30
CA ASP A 346 12.28 25.08 -10.40
C ASP A 346 11.44 26.38 -10.49
N PHE A 347 10.16 26.37 -10.09
CA PHE A 347 9.34 27.59 -9.90
C PHE A 347 8.40 27.51 -8.70
#